data_AF-A0A0A0B290-F1
#
_entry.id   AF-A0A0A0B290-F1
#
_cell.length_a   1.000
_cell.length_b   1.000
_cell.length_c   1.000
_cell.angle_alpha   90.00
_cell.angle_beta   90.00
_cell.angle_gamma   90.00
#
_symmetry.space_group_name_H-M   'P 1'
#
loop_
_entity.id
_entity.type
_entity.pdbx_description
1 polymer ?
#
loop_
_entity_poly.entity_id
_entity_poly.type
_entity_poly.pdbx_seq_one_letter_code
_entity_poly.pdbx_strand_id
1 'polypeptide(L)'
;LFFVDQEILRKLEKEKILVFTPSRRVQGRRVVCYDDRFIVKLAFESDGIIVSNDNYRDLANEKPEWKKFIDERLLMYSFVNDK
;
A
#
# COMPACT_ATOMS: atom_id res chain seq x y z
N LEU A 1 -4.34 8.18 -18.88
CA LEU A 1 -3.31 7.46 -18.11
C LEU A 1 -3.21 6.06 -18.67
N PHE A 2 -2.21 5.80 -19.51
CA PHE A 2 -1.87 4.45 -19.94
C PHE A 2 -0.83 3.94 -18.94
N PHE A 3 -1.14 2.83 -18.27
CA PHE A 3 -0.18 2.13 -17.43
C PHE A 3 0.61 1.20 -18.36
N VAL A 4 1.95 1.25 -18.24
CA VAL A 4 2.84 0.32 -18.94
C VAL A 4 2.84 -1.04 -18.21
N ASP A 5 3.05 -2.12 -18.95
CA ASP A 5 3.23 -3.50 -18.45
C ASP A 5 2.15 -3.98 -17.46
N GLN A 6 0.89 -3.66 -17.77
CA GLN A 6 -0.26 -3.94 -16.90
C GLN A 6 -0.41 -5.44 -16.57
N GLU A 7 0.06 -6.33 -17.45
CA GLU A 7 0.06 -7.78 -17.27
C GLU A 7 0.85 -8.24 -16.03
N ILE A 8 1.86 -7.46 -15.59
CA ILE A 8 2.64 -7.76 -14.39
C ILE A 8 1.74 -7.87 -13.16
N LEU A 9 0.73 -6.99 -13.04
CA LEU A 9 -0.19 -7.01 -11.91
C LEU A 9 -0.95 -8.34 -11.81
N ARG A 10 -1.40 -8.87 -12.95
CA ARG A 10 -2.12 -10.17 -13.01
C ARG A 10 -1.20 -11.36 -12.76
N LYS A 11 0.06 -11.26 -13.18
CA LYS A 11 1.07 -12.28 -12.88
C LYS A 11 1.32 -12.37 -11.37
N LEU A 12 1.58 -11.23 -10.72
CA LEU A 12 1.83 -11.18 -9.27
C LEU A 12 0.60 -11.57 -8.44
N GLU A 13 -0.61 -11.26 -8.91
CA GLU A 13 -1.86 -11.72 -8.29
C GLU A 13 -1.95 -13.25 -8.29
N LYS A 14 -1.67 -13.90 -9.43
CA LYS A 14 -1.67 -15.37 -9.55
C LYS A 14 -0.61 -16.04 -8.66
N GLU A 15 0.53 -15.38 -8.48
CA GLU A 15 1.62 -15.82 -7.61
C GLU A 15 1.33 -15.55 -6.11
N LYS A 16 0.19 -14.95 -5.78
CA LYS A 16 -0.22 -14.57 -4.41
C LYS A 16 0.72 -13.57 -3.74
N ILE A 17 1.44 -12.76 -4.54
CA ILE A 17 2.33 -11.70 -4.08
C ILE A 17 1.59 -10.37 -4.04
N LEU A 18 0.78 -10.08 -5.06
CA LEU A 18 -0.03 -8.86 -5.15
C LEU A 18 -1.49 -9.16 -4.78
N VAL A 19 -2.07 -8.26 -3.98
CA VAL A 19 -3.50 -8.30 -3.64
C VAL A 19 -4.14 -7.00 -4.08
N PHE A 20 -5.21 -7.07 -4.89
CA PHE A 20 -5.98 -5.89 -5.25
C PHE A 20 -6.86 -5.43 -4.08
N THR A 21 -6.76 -4.16 -3.73
CA THR A 21 -7.67 -3.55 -2.77
C THR A 21 -9.05 -3.32 -3.39
N PRO A 22 -10.13 -3.39 -2.59
CA PRO A 22 -11.47 -3.17 -3.10
C PRO A 22 -11.64 -1.77 -3.71
N SER A 23 -12.18 -1.72 -4.93
CA SER A 23 -12.64 -0.49 -5.55
C SER A 23 -13.88 -0.78 -6.38
N ARG A 24 -14.78 0.21 -6.51
CA ARG A 24 -16.01 0.05 -7.29
C ARG A 24 -16.43 1.35 -7.98
N ARG A 25 -17.39 1.26 -8.90
CA ARG A 25 -18.06 2.43 -9.47
C ARG A 25 -19.45 2.58 -8.85
N VAL A 26 -19.78 3.78 -8.38
CA VAL A 26 -21.10 4.14 -7.85
C VAL A 26 -21.58 5.36 -8.61
N GLN A 27 -22.72 5.26 -9.30
CA GLN A 27 -23.31 6.36 -10.09
C GLN A 27 -22.30 6.97 -11.10
N GLY A 28 -21.53 6.13 -11.78
CA GLY A 28 -20.50 6.56 -12.74
C GLY A 28 -19.22 7.13 -12.12
N ARG A 29 -19.17 7.36 -10.80
CA ARG A 29 -17.97 7.82 -10.09
C ARG A 29 -17.19 6.64 -9.52
N ARG A 30 -15.86 6.71 -9.57
CA ARG A 30 -14.99 5.70 -8.94
C ARG A 30 -14.93 5.96 -7.45
N VAL A 31 -15.26 4.94 -6.65
CA VAL A 31 -15.08 4.92 -5.20
C VAL A 31 -13.93 3.95 -4.93
N VAL A 32 -12.86 4.48 -4.35
CA VAL A 32 -11.65 3.71 -4.00
C VAL A 32 -11.57 3.67 -2.49
N CYS A 33 -11.30 2.49 -1.92
CA CYS A 33 -11.02 2.36 -0.51
C CYS A 33 -9.65 2.99 -0.19
N TYR A 34 -9.42 3.35 1.07
CA TYR A 34 -8.15 3.93 1.45
C TYR A 34 -7.09 2.82 1.56
N ASP A 35 -6.30 2.67 0.50
CA ASP A 35 -5.34 1.57 0.34
C ASP A 35 -4.28 1.56 1.44
N ASP A 36 -3.85 2.74 1.89
CA ASP A 36 -2.86 2.92 2.97
C ASP A 36 -3.26 2.20 4.26
N ARG A 37 -4.56 2.18 4.56
CA ARG A 37 -5.07 1.49 5.76
C ARG A 37 -4.88 -0.01 5.67
N PHE A 38 -5.03 -0.61 4.47
CA PHE A 38 -4.76 -2.03 4.28
C PHE A 38 -3.27 -2.32 4.45
N ILE A 39 -2.39 -1.47 3.92
CA ILE A 39 -0.93 -1.61 4.01
C ILE A 39 -0.47 -1.56 5.48
N VAL A 40 -0.81 -0.48 6.20
CA VAL A 40 -0.39 -0.30 7.61
C VAL A 40 -0.96 -1.39 8.50
N LYS A 41 -2.25 -1.70 8.36
CA LYS A 41 -2.91 -2.72 9.19
C LYS A 41 -2.30 -4.10 8.97
N LEU A 42 -2.09 -4.52 7.72
CA LEU A 42 -1.52 -5.83 7.41
C LEU A 42 -0.11 -5.96 7.97
N ALA A 43 0.75 -4.96 7.76
CA ALA A 43 2.11 -4.97 8.28
C ALA A 43 2.12 -5.00 9.81
N PHE A 44 1.25 -4.23 10.46
CA PHE A 44 1.11 -4.19 11.92
C PHE A 44 0.64 -5.55 12.49
N GLU A 45 -0.42 -6.15 11.93
CA GLU A 45 -0.98 -7.42 12.40
C GLU A 45 -0.06 -8.62 12.17
N SER A 46 0.84 -8.53 11.19
CA SER A 46 1.82 -9.58 10.86
C SER A 46 3.20 -9.36 11.50
N ASP A 47 3.40 -8.30 12.28
CA ASP A 47 4.70 -7.85 12.79
C ASP A 47 5.76 -7.66 11.68
N GLY A 48 5.31 -7.24 10.50
CA GLY A 48 6.12 -7.06 9.30
C GLY A 48 6.80 -5.69 9.20
N ILE A 49 7.18 -5.34 7.97
CA ILE A 49 7.70 -4.02 7.58
C ILE A 49 6.88 -3.43 6.44
N ILE A 50 6.90 -2.11 6.30
CA ILE A 50 6.28 -1.41 5.17
C ILE A 50 7.40 -0.91 4.24
N VAL A 51 7.33 -1.26 2.96
CA VAL A 51 8.24 -0.71 1.94
C VAL A 51 7.51 0.42 1.23
N SER A 52 7.83 1.67 1.58
CA SER A 52 7.18 2.86 1.03
C SER A 52 8.02 4.10 1.31
N ASN A 53 7.80 5.14 0.50
CA ASN A 53 8.32 6.48 0.76
C ASN A 53 7.25 7.43 1.33
N ASP A 54 6.01 6.96 1.48
CA ASP A 54 4.97 7.71 2.19
C ASP A 54 5.14 7.53 3.71
N ASN A 55 4.89 8.61 4.45
CA ASN A 55 4.96 8.63 5.90
C ASN A 55 3.60 8.34 6.56
N TYR A 56 2.51 8.20 5.80
CA TYR A 56 1.18 7.83 6.30
C TYR A 56 0.73 8.70 7.50
N ARG A 57 0.97 10.02 7.41
CA ARG A 57 0.86 10.93 8.57
C ARG A 57 -0.54 10.99 9.16
N ASP A 58 -1.56 10.85 8.33
CA ASP A 58 -2.95 10.77 8.75
C ASP A 58 -3.22 9.51 9.56
N LEU A 59 -2.78 8.33 9.09
CA LEU A 59 -2.92 7.06 9.81
C LEU A 59 -2.10 7.03 11.11
N ALA A 60 -0.90 7.62 11.10
CA ALA A 60 -0.09 7.80 12.31
C ALA A 60 -0.83 8.66 13.36
N ASN A 61 -1.60 9.67 12.93
CA ASN A 61 -2.37 10.51 13.84
C ASN A 61 -3.68 9.85 14.31
N GLU A 62 -4.19 8.83 13.63
CA GLU A 62 -5.38 8.11 14.07
C GLU A 62 -5.16 7.26 15.31
N LYS A 63 -3.96 6.65 15.43
CA LYS A 63 -3.65 5.65 16.47
C LYS A 63 -2.20 5.76 16.94
N PRO A 64 -1.93 5.98 18.24
CA PRO A 64 -0.57 6.06 18.78
C PRO A 64 0.27 4.81 18.48
N GLU A 65 -0.32 3.62 18.49
CA GLU A 65 0.37 2.37 18.17
C GLU A 65 0.81 2.28 16.70
N TRP A 66 0.01 2.84 15.79
CA TRP A 66 0.38 2.90 14.37
C TRP A 66 1.47 3.92 14.13
N LYS A 67 1.44 5.06 14.83
CA LYS A 67 2.56 6.01 14.77
C LYS A 67 3.87 5.34 15.12
N LYS A 68 3.93 4.67 16.27
CA LYS A 68 5.15 3.97 16.71
C LYS A 68 5.58 2.91 15.69
N PHE A 69 4.64 2.11 15.20
CA PHE A 69 4.92 1.07 14.21
C PHE A 69 5.49 1.65 12.91
N ILE A 70 4.88 2.70 12.35
CA ILE A 70 5.36 3.35 11.12
C ILE A 70 6.75 3.94 11.34
N ASP A 71 6.97 4.64 12.46
CA ASP A 71 8.27 5.23 12.80
C ASP A 71 9.38 4.16 12.92
N GLU A 72 9.07 2.94 13.36
CA GLU A 72 10.04 1.85 13.58
C GLU A 72 10.16 0.84 12.42
N ARG A 73 9.17 0.75 11.53
CA ARG A 73 9.06 -0.34 10.52
C ARG A 73 8.90 0.13 9.07
N LEU A 74 9.00 1.44 8.81
CA LEU A 74 9.00 2.00 7.46
C LEU A 74 10.41 1.89 6.82
N LEU A 75 10.49 1.12 5.73
CA LEU A 75 11.69 1.00 4.90
C LEU A 75 11.52 1.85 3.64
N MET A 76 12.23 2.98 3.60
CA MET A 76 12.28 3.88 2.45
C MET A 76 13.25 3.36 1.39
N TYR A 77 13.01 3.74 0.13
CA TYR A 77 13.84 3.34 -1.01
C TYR A 77 14.01 4.49 -2.01
N SER A 78 14.92 4.32 -2.96
CA SER A 78 15.09 5.23 -4.09
C SER A 78 15.34 4.40 -5.34
N PHE A 79 14.78 4.82 -6.48
CA PHE A 79 15.06 4.20 -7.78
C PHE A 79 16.13 5.00 -8.52
N VAL A 80 17.10 4.29 -9.10
CA VAL A 80 18.13 4.79 -10.00
C VAL A 80 18.09 3.95 -11.29
N ASN A 81 17.26 4.39 -12.24
CA ASN A 81 16.86 3.59 -13.42
C ASN A 81 16.19 2.28 -12.98
N ASP A 82 16.68 1.13 -13.42
CA ASP A 82 16.20 -0.20 -13.05
C ASP A 82 16.81 -0.73 -11.73
N LYS A 83 17.41 0.15 -10.92
CA LYS A 83 18.08 -0.20 -9.65
C LYS A 83 17.43 0.47 -8.44
#